data_AF-A0A3D4EAV9-F1
#
_entry.id   AF-A0A3D4EAV9-F1
#
_cell.length_a   1.000
_cell.length_b   1.000
_cell.length_c   1.000
_cell.angle_alpha   90.00
_cell.angle_beta   90.00
_cell.angle_gamma   90.00
#
_symmetry.space_group_name_H-M   'P 1'
#
loop_
_entity.id
_entity.type
_entity.pdbx_description
1 polymer ?
#
loop_
_entity_poly.entity_id
_entity_poly.type
_entity_poly.pdbx_seq_one_letter_code
_entity_poly.pdbx_strand_id
1 'polypeptide(L)'
;MKRDAIDFGSDSIPGLFRKIFIPTLVGMACMAVMTTIDGVFVGHGVGSDALAAVNIFAPFWMIMTGLGLLFGIGCSVISSVHLSQNNEKAARINMTQTLIFGVLVTETLTVLVQSFSTQSAYLLGSSDKLLPYVLDYQKWLAYAFCA
;
A
#
# COMPACT_ATOMS: atom_id res chain seq x y z
N MET A 1 20.86 -26.65 13.96
CA MET A 1 19.50 -26.76 13.39
C MET A 1 19.37 -25.73 12.26
N LYS A 2 19.50 -26.16 11.00
CA LYS A 2 19.42 -25.32 9.78
C LYS A 2 18.51 -26.01 8.74
N ARG A 3 17.33 -26.48 9.16
CA ARG A 3 16.48 -27.35 8.33
C ARG A 3 15.35 -26.66 7.58
N ASP A 4 15.10 -25.37 7.84
CA ASP A 4 13.96 -24.64 7.26
C ASP A 4 14.32 -23.35 6.51
N ALA A 5 15.60 -23.03 6.37
CA ALA A 5 16.02 -21.89 5.54
C ALA A 5 15.87 -22.28 4.07
N ILE A 6 14.99 -21.56 3.35
CA ILE A 6 14.82 -21.72 1.90
C ILE A 6 16.15 -21.38 1.23
N ASP A 7 16.78 -22.36 0.60
CA ASP A 7 18.05 -22.17 -0.11
C ASP A 7 17.78 -22.03 -1.62
N PHE A 8 17.76 -20.78 -2.07
CA PHE A 8 17.52 -20.41 -3.46
C PHE A 8 18.58 -20.95 -4.44
N GLY A 9 19.72 -21.44 -3.96
CA GLY A 9 20.81 -21.97 -4.79
C GLY A 9 20.84 -23.49 -4.96
N SER A 10 20.31 -24.26 -4.00
CA SER A 10 20.45 -25.73 -3.96
C SER A 10 19.13 -26.52 -4.05
N ASP A 11 17.99 -25.88 -3.81
CA ASP A 11 16.68 -26.54 -3.86
C ASP A 11 16.14 -26.71 -5.30
N SER A 12 15.39 -27.79 -5.52
CA SER A 12 14.72 -28.02 -6.82
C SER A 12 13.68 -26.93 -7.13
N ILE A 13 13.74 -26.35 -8.34
CA ILE A 13 12.84 -25.31 -8.84
C ILE A 13 11.35 -25.60 -8.57
N PRO A 14 10.78 -26.80 -8.86
CA PRO A 14 9.36 -27.06 -8.63
C PRO A 14 8.98 -27.15 -7.15
N GLY A 15 9.87 -27.61 -6.27
CA GLY A 15 9.65 -27.64 -4.83
C GLY A 15 9.66 -26.23 -4.23
N LEU A 16 10.64 -25.42 -4.65
CA LEU A 16 10.77 -24.02 -4.24
C LEU A 16 9.56 -23.18 -4.70
N PHE A 17 9.16 -23.34 -5.97
CA PHE A 17 7.99 -22.67 -6.53
C PHE A 17 6.75 -22.95 -5.67
N ARG A 18 6.46 -24.22 -5.36
CA ARG A 18 5.29 -24.57 -4.57
C ARG A 18 5.34 -24.00 -3.14
N LYS A 19 6.53 -23.97 -2.53
CA LYS A 19 6.76 -23.47 -1.16
C LYS A 19 6.54 -21.94 -1.04
N ILE A 20 6.78 -21.18 -2.11
CA ILE A 20 6.56 -19.73 -2.15
C ILE A 20 5.16 -19.38 -2.72
N PHE A 21 4.74 -20.11 -3.75
CA PHE A 21 3.49 -19.85 -4.46
C PHE A 21 2.25 -20.09 -3.61
N ILE A 22 2.16 -21.22 -2.91
CA ILE A 22 0.98 -21.54 -2.08
C ILE A 22 0.71 -20.46 -1.04
N PRO A 23 1.67 -20.06 -0.16
CA PRO A 23 1.40 -19.04 0.84
C PRO A 23 1.08 -17.67 0.21
N THR A 24 1.73 -17.32 -0.89
CA THR A 24 1.45 -16.07 -1.61
C THR A 24 0.04 -16.05 -2.20
N LEU A 25 -0.38 -17.15 -2.84
CA LEU A 25 -1.71 -17.29 -3.41
C LEU A 25 -2.80 -17.20 -2.34
N VAL A 26 -2.62 -17.92 -1.23
CA VAL A 26 -3.56 -17.87 -0.10
C VAL A 26 -3.62 -16.46 0.48
N GLY A 27 -2.48 -15.79 0.65
CA GLY A 27 -2.42 -14.40 1.12
C GLY A 27 -3.19 -13.44 0.21
N MET A 28 -2.99 -13.55 -1.11
CA MET A 28 -3.73 -12.72 -2.08
C MET A 28 -5.23 -13.04 -2.10
N ALA A 29 -5.61 -14.32 -1.98
CA ALA A 29 -7.01 -14.71 -1.90
C ALA A 29 -7.69 -14.16 -0.63
N CYS A 30 -7.03 -14.24 0.52
CA CYS A 30 -7.50 -13.64 1.76
C CYS A 30 -7.67 -12.13 1.61
N MET A 31 -6.70 -11.42 1.01
CA MET A 31 -6.81 -9.99 0.73
C MET A 31 -8.02 -9.64 -0.12
N ALA A 32 -8.31 -10.40 -1.18
CA ALA A 32 -9.48 -10.17 -2.03
C ALA A 32 -10.81 -10.41 -1.29
N VAL A 33 -10.85 -11.39 -0.39
CA VAL A 33 -12.02 -11.64 0.46
C VAL A 33 -12.21 -10.48 1.44
N MET A 34 -11.15 -9.99 2.06
CA MET A 34 -11.22 -8.85 2.98
C MET A 34 -11.74 -7.58 2.28
N THR A 35 -11.20 -7.24 1.11
CA THR A 35 -11.65 -6.05 0.37
C THR A 35 -13.12 -6.15 -0.06
N THR A 36 -13.58 -7.35 -0.42
CA THR A 36 -14.99 -7.61 -0.74
C THR A 36 -15.87 -7.44 0.49
N ILE A 37 -15.46 -8.01 1.62
CA ILE A 37 -16.17 -7.90 2.90
C ILE A 37 -16.27 -6.44 3.31
N ASP A 38 -15.18 -5.67 3.26
CA ASP A 38 -15.17 -4.24 3.58
C ASP A 38 -16.16 -3.45 2.72
N GLY A 39 -16.18 -3.72 1.40
CA GLY A 39 -17.15 -3.13 0.49
C GLY A 39 -18.61 -3.47 0.83
N VAL A 40 -18.88 -4.73 1.21
CA VAL A 40 -20.21 -5.18 1.62
C VAL A 40 -20.65 -4.51 2.93
N PHE A 41 -19.74 -4.40 3.91
CA PHE A 41 -20.02 -3.75 5.19
C PHE A 41 -20.28 -2.25 5.04
N VAL A 42 -19.49 -1.53 4.24
CA VAL A 42 -19.74 -0.11 3.97
C VAL A 42 -21.07 0.06 3.22
N GLY A 43 -21.31 -0.78 2.20
CA GLY A 43 -22.52 -0.72 1.38
C GLY A 43 -23.82 -1.02 2.15
N HIS A 44 -23.84 -2.04 3.01
CA HIS A 44 -25.02 -2.41 3.81
C HIS A 44 -25.12 -1.65 5.13
N GLY A 45 -24.00 -1.33 5.77
CA GLY A 45 -23.96 -0.71 7.09
C GLY A 45 -24.19 0.79 7.07
N VAL A 46 -23.57 1.50 6.12
CA VAL A 46 -23.68 2.97 6.02
C VAL A 46 -24.58 3.37 4.84
N GLY A 47 -24.52 2.62 3.74
CA GLY A 47 -25.38 2.80 2.58
C GLY A 47 -24.61 2.94 1.27
N SER A 48 -25.35 2.93 0.16
CA SER A 48 -24.78 3.02 -1.19
C SER A 48 -23.99 4.30 -1.45
N ASP A 49 -24.42 5.42 -0.86
CA ASP A 49 -23.77 6.73 -1.03
C ASP A 49 -22.38 6.74 -0.39
N ALA A 50 -22.20 6.06 0.76
CA ALA A 50 -20.90 5.92 1.40
C ALA A 50 -19.95 5.02 0.59
N LEU A 51 -20.46 3.92 0.03
CA LEU A 51 -19.67 3.05 -0.84
C LEU A 51 -19.23 3.77 -2.13
N ALA A 52 -20.10 4.61 -2.69
CA ALA A 52 -19.76 5.46 -3.83
C ALA A 52 -18.64 6.46 -3.48
N ALA A 53 -18.71 7.08 -2.29
CA ALA A 53 -17.67 7.98 -1.80
C ALA A 53 -16.29 7.30 -1.68
N VAL A 54 -16.24 6.07 -1.15
CA VAL A 54 -15.00 5.27 -1.07
C VAL A 54 -14.41 5.03 -2.47
N ASN A 55 -15.24 4.67 -3.45
CA ASN A 55 -14.79 4.42 -4.82
C ASN A 55 -14.31 5.68 -5.54
N ILE A 56 -14.93 6.84 -5.29
CA ILE A 56 -14.46 8.13 -5.80
C ILE A 56 -13.03 8.41 -5.32
N PHE A 57 -12.72 8.03 -4.08
CA PHE A 57 -11.39 8.25 -3.49
C PHE A 57 -10.38 7.11 -3.76
N ALA A 58 -10.82 6.00 -4.34
CA ALA A 58 -9.96 4.85 -4.65
C ALA A 58 -8.73 5.16 -5.53
N PRO A 59 -8.79 6.07 -6.53
CA PRO A 59 -7.60 6.42 -7.33
C PRO A 59 -6.47 7.00 -6.47
N PHE A 60 -6.80 7.79 -5.44
CA PHE A 60 -5.82 8.34 -4.52
C PHE A 60 -5.14 7.23 -3.71
N TRP A 61 -5.93 6.27 -3.21
CA TRP A 61 -5.41 5.08 -2.53
C TRP A 61 -4.46 4.26 -3.41
N MET A 62 -4.78 4.09 -4.70
CA MET A 62 -3.89 3.40 -5.65
C MET A 62 -2.56 4.13 -5.84
N ILE A 63 -2.56 5.46 -5.91
CA ILE A 63 -1.33 6.25 -6.02
C ILE A 63 -0.47 6.07 -4.76
N MET A 64 -1.07 6.15 -3.56
CA MET A 64 -0.35 5.92 -2.30
C MET A 64 0.28 4.53 -2.25
N THR A 65 -0.50 3.50 -2.58
CA THR A 65 -0.04 2.10 -2.60
C THR A 65 1.09 1.93 -3.62
N GLY A 66 0.96 2.56 -4.81
CA GLY A 66 1.97 2.55 -5.85
C GLY A 66 3.29 3.19 -5.43
N LEU A 67 3.25 4.33 -4.73
CA LEU A 67 4.43 4.97 -4.16
C LEU A 67 5.09 4.08 -3.10
N GLY A 68 4.29 3.45 -2.22
CA GLY A 68 4.79 2.50 -1.23
C GLY A 68 5.51 1.30 -1.87
N LEU A 69 4.91 0.73 -2.92
CA LEU A 69 5.52 -0.35 -3.71
C LEU A 69 6.81 0.10 -4.39
N LEU A 70 6.81 1.29 -5.01
CA LEU A 70 7.97 1.86 -5.68
C LEU A 70 9.17 1.98 -4.74
N PHE A 71 8.97 2.61 -3.57
CA PHE A 71 10.03 2.78 -2.58
C PHE A 71 10.41 1.46 -1.91
N GLY A 72 9.43 0.63 -1.54
CA GLY A 72 9.69 -0.64 -0.85
C GLY A 72 10.45 -1.65 -1.72
N ILE A 73 9.91 -1.97 -2.90
CA ILE A 73 10.54 -2.92 -3.82
C ILE A 73 11.84 -2.35 -4.37
N GLY A 74 11.86 -1.07 -4.77
CA GLY A 74 13.05 -0.41 -5.29
C GLY A 74 14.21 -0.40 -4.28
N CYS A 75 13.91 -0.06 -3.01
CA CYS A 75 14.90 -0.11 -1.92
C CYS A 75 15.42 -1.53 -1.69
N SER A 76 14.54 -2.54 -1.69
CA SER A 76 14.91 -3.94 -1.46
C SER A 76 15.91 -4.43 -2.50
N VAL A 77 15.69 -4.10 -3.78
CA VAL A 77 16.61 -4.47 -4.86
C VAL A 77 17.97 -3.81 -4.69
N ILE A 78 18.01 -2.49 -4.50
CA ILE A 78 19.28 -1.75 -4.37
C ILE A 78 20.06 -2.18 -3.12
N SER A 79 19.35 -2.41 -2.00
CA SER A 79 19.95 -2.87 -0.75
C SER A 79 20.52 -4.27 -0.89
N SER A 80 19.84 -5.17 -1.61
CA SER A 80 20.32 -6.53 -1.89
C SER A 80 21.61 -6.52 -2.72
N VAL A 81 21.76 -5.59 -3.67
CA VAL A 81 22.99 -5.41 -4.45
C VAL A 81 24.16 -4.93 -3.59
N HIS A 82 23.94 -3.98 -2.69
CA HIS A 82 25.01 -3.50 -1.80
C HIS A 82 25.40 -4.56 -0.76
N LEU A 83 24.43 -5.35 -0.29
CA LEU A 83 24.67 -6.45 0.64
C LEU A 83 25.50 -7.57 -0.01
N SER A 84 25.24 -7.90 -1.29
CA SER A 84 26.03 -8.90 -2.02
C SER A 84 27.48 -8.47 -2.25
N GLN A 85 27.74 -7.16 -2.25
CA GLN A 85 29.09 -6.57 -2.31
C GLN A 85 29.77 -6.45 -0.93
N ASN A 86 29.22 -7.05 0.13
CA ASN A 86 29.67 -6.90 1.52
C ASN A 86 29.70 -5.44 2.03
N ASN A 87 28.91 -4.54 1.44
CA ASN A 87 28.81 -3.15 1.85
C ASN A 87 27.53 -2.89 2.66
N GLU A 88 27.46 -3.50 3.85
CA GLU A 88 26.31 -3.41 4.76
C GLU A 88 25.99 -1.97 5.18
N LYS A 89 27.01 -1.13 5.32
CA LYS A 89 26.86 0.28 5.70
C LYS A 89 26.08 1.05 4.64
N ALA A 90 26.41 0.88 3.37
CA ALA A 90 25.69 1.51 2.27
C ALA A 90 24.24 0.99 2.16
N ALA A 91 24.02 -0.32 2.34
CA ALA A 91 22.68 -0.90 2.33
C ALA A 91 21.78 -0.29 3.42
N ARG A 92 22.27 -0.15 4.66
CA ARG A 92 21.52 0.47 5.76
C ARG A 92 21.22 1.95 5.52
N ILE A 93 22.17 2.69 4.95
CA ILE A 93 21.98 4.12 4.62
C ILE A 93 20.90 4.26 3.55
N ASN A 94 20.97 3.47 2.47
CA ASN A 94 19.96 3.47 1.41
C ASN A 94 18.57 3.15 1.97
N MET A 95 18.45 2.11 2.81
CA MET A 95 17.18 1.76 3.44
C MET A 95 16.60 2.88 4.30
N THR A 96 17.44 3.50 5.12
CA THR A 96 17.02 4.61 5.99
C THR A 96 16.61 5.82 5.16
N GLN A 97 17.38 6.16 4.14
CA GLN A 97 17.11 7.31 3.27
C GLN A 97 15.85 7.11 2.44
N THR A 98 15.64 5.91 1.87
CA THR A 98 14.40 5.61 1.14
C THR A 98 13.18 5.61 2.05
N LEU A 99 13.30 5.12 3.29
CA LEU A 99 12.20 5.19 4.25
C LEU A 99 11.86 6.64 4.62
N ILE A 100 12.85 7.45 5.00
CA ILE A 100 12.62 8.86 5.34
C ILE A 100 12.05 9.61 4.14
N PHE A 101 12.63 9.44 2.95
CA PHE A 101 12.15 10.12 1.75
C PHE A 101 10.76 9.63 1.33
N GLY A 102 10.49 8.33 1.42
CA GLY A 102 9.19 7.75 1.12
C GLY A 102 8.10 8.32 2.03
N VAL A 103 8.34 8.34 3.35
CA VAL A 103 7.43 8.94 4.34
C VAL A 103 7.23 10.43 4.06
N LEU A 104 8.30 11.18 3.78
CA LEU A 104 8.19 12.59 3.45
C LEU A 104 7.34 12.84 2.20
N VAL A 105 7.50 12.02 1.16
CA VAL A 105 6.73 12.15 -0.09
C VAL A 105 5.26 11.82 0.16
N THR A 106 4.96 10.73 0.87
CA THR A 106 3.57 10.35 1.18
C THR A 106 2.88 11.36 2.09
N GLU A 107 3.56 11.82 3.14
CA GLU A 107 3.04 12.86 4.04
C GLU A 107 2.79 14.18 3.32
N THR A 108 3.74 14.63 2.49
CA THR A 108 3.58 15.86 1.71
C THR A 108 2.36 15.78 0.79
N LEU A 109 2.15 14.63 0.15
CA LEU A 109 1.01 14.42 -0.74
C LEU A 109 -0.32 14.36 0.02
N THR A 110 -0.35 13.71 1.18
CA THR A 110 -1.52 13.68 2.08
C THR A 110 -1.88 15.08 2.59
N VAL A 111 -0.90 15.87 3.06
CA VAL A 111 -1.12 17.25 3.52
C VAL A 111 -1.62 18.15 2.38
N LEU A 112 -1.10 17.98 1.17
CA LEU A 112 -1.56 18.73 0.00
C LEU A 112 -3.01 18.42 -0.34
N VAL A 113 -3.39 17.14 -0.37
CA VAL A 113 -4.78 16.73 -0.64
C VAL A 113 -5.73 17.15 0.49
N GLN A 114 -5.27 17.15 1.74
CA GLN A 114 -6.05 17.66 2.86
C GLN A 114 -6.25 19.19 2.80
N SER A 115 -5.24 19.94 2.36
CA SER A 115 -5.34 21.40 2.21
C SER A 115 -6.35 21.80 1.14
N PHE A 116 -6.50 20.98 0.09
CA PHE A 116 -7.43 21.20 -1.02
C PHE A 116 -8.58 20.16 -1.02
N SER A 117 -9.06 19.75 0.16
CA SER A 117 -10.00 18.62 0.32
C SER A 117 -11.24 18.70 -0.58
N THR A 118 -11.84 19.88 -0.70
CA THR A 118 -13.05 20.07 -1.50
C THR A 118 -12.73 20.00 -3.00
N GLN A 119 -11.65 20.63 -3.44
CA GLN A 119 -11.22 20.63 -4.84
C GLN A 119 -10.75 19.24 -5.29
N SER A 120 -10.04 18.50 -4.44
CA SER A 120 -9.65 17.11 -4.72
C SER A 120 -10.86 16.20 -4.84
N ALA A 121 -11.86 16.37 -3.96
CA ALA A 121 -13.11 15.62 -4.04
C ALA A 121 -13.87 15.88 -5.35
N TYR A 122 -13.99 17.14 -5.78
CA TYR A 122 -14.62 17.47 -7.07
C TYR A 122 -13.79 17.00 -8.28
N LEU A 123 -12.45 17.09 -8.21
CA LEU A 123 -11.56 16.60 -9.27
C LEU A 123 -11.71 15.09 -9.49
N LEU A 124 -11.91 14.33 -8.41
CA LEU A 124 -12.16 12.89 -8.44
C LEU A 124 -13.60 12.54 -8.85
N GLY A 125 -14.47 13.53 -9.07
CA GLY A 125 -15.84 13.33 -9.57
C GLY A 125 -16.92 13.28 -8.48
N SER A 126 -16.67 13.83 -7.29
CA SER A 126 -17.70 13.96 -6.25
C SER A 126 -18.84 14.88 -6.68
N SER A 127 -20.08 14.48 -6.36
CA SER A 127 -21.26 15.34 -6.42
C SER A 127 -21.51 16.03 -5.08
N ASP A 128 -22.33 17.08 -5.04
CA ASP A 128 -22.64 17.83 -3.81
C ASP A 128 -23.29 16.95 -2.73
N LYS A 129 -24.05 15.93 -3.14
CA LYS A 129 -24.69 14.97 -2.24
C LYS A 129 -23.67 14.02 -1.58
N LEU A 130 -22.61 13.68 -2.29
CA LEU A 130 -21.57 12.73 -1.84
C LEU A 130 -20.41 13.41 -1.13
N LEU A 131 -20.25 14.71 -1.32
CA LEU A 131 -19.19 15.52 -0.73
C LEU A 131 -18.97 15.30 0.79
N PRO A 132 -20.01 15.27 1.66
CA PRO A 132 -19.77 15.03 3.09
C PRO A 132 -19.17 13.66 3.37
N TYR A 133 -19.62 12.61 2.66
CA TYR A 133 -19.08 11.26 2.82
C TYR A 133 -17.64 11.14 2.32
N VAL A 134 -17.32 11.79 1.19
CA VAL A 134 -15.96 11.79 0.64
C VAL A 134 -14.99 12.52 1.58
N LEU A 135 -15.39 13.67 2.13
CA LEU A 135 -14.55 14.44 3.05
C LEU A 135 -14.31 13.70 4.38
N ASP A 136 -15.31 13.00 4.90
CA ASP A 136 -15.14 12.21 6.11
C ASP A 136 -14.24 10.99 5.87
N TYR A 137 -14.42 10.29 4.75
CA TYR A 137 -13.52 9.20 4.38
C TYR A 137 -12.08 9.70 4.16
N GLN A 138 -11.91 10.83 3.47
CA GLN A 138 -10.61 11.46 3.26
C GLN A 138 -9.90 11.79 4.57
N LYS A 139 -10.59 12.35 5.57
CA LYS A 139 -10.00 12.65 6.88
C LYS A 139 -9.50 11.38 7.57
N TRP A 140 -10.32 10.33 7.62
CA TRP A 140 -9.95 9.05 8.23
C TRP A 140 -8.75 8.42 7.53
N LEU A 141 -8.73 8.49 6.21
CA LEU A 141 -7.63 7.98 5.40
C LEU A 141 -6.34 8.79 5.63
N ALA A 142 -6.42 10.12 5.74
CA ALA A 142 -5.27 10.95 6.09
C ALA A 142 -4.67 10.60 7.46
N TYR A 143 -5.51 10.35 8.47
CA TYR A 143 -5.03 9.88 9.78
C TYR A 143 -4.32 8.54 9.71
N ALA A 144 -4.79 7.62 8.85
CA ALA A 144 -4.17 6.31 8.68
C ALA A 144 -2.77 6.37 8.04
N PHE A 145 -2.47 7.42 7.27
CA PHE A 145 -1.14 7.63 6.68
C PHE A 145 -0.17 8.39 7.59
N CYS A 146 -0.70 9.22 8.50
CA CYS A 146 0.08 10.02 9.44
C CYS A 146 0.43 9.27 10.74
N ALA A 147 -0.26 8.15 11.03
CA ALA A 147 -0.05 7.30 12.22
C ALA A 147 0.84 6.08 11.91
#